data_AF-A0AAT9S5M5-F1
#
_entry.id   AF-A0AAT9S5M5-F1
#
_cell.length_a   1.000
_cell.length_b   1.000
_cell.length_c   1.000
_cell.angle_alpha   90.00
_cell.angle_beta   90.00
_cell.angle_gamma   90.00
#
_symmetry.space_group_name_H-M   'P 1'
#
loop_
_entity.id
_entity.type
_entity.pdbx_description
1 polymer ?
#
loop_
_entity_poly.entity_id
_entity_poly.type
_entity_poly.pdbx_seq_one_letter_code
_entity_poly.pdbx_strand_id
1 'polypeptide(L)'
;MAAVAVMATSTALMLGTPGTGSAAPAATPSLRAYGITGDGTLMAAFWTDRPDVLNWVRAVTGLSGDTGLIGIDFRVQNGLMYGVGNKGGIYTIKIPTGTQDVVVTKVSQLQYALNGTNFGVDFNPAADRLRVISDNGQNLRHNLNDHTTIQDLNLTTPPIEGTTKGVSAAAYTNNDLDGTTATTLFDINTTSDQVVIQSPANNGTLSATGNLGIDAQINAGMDIYSTLSGGKTIDNAAFATLAPSGAGTPSLYTINVFTGQATLVDPDPARAKFPLNITDVAISLTGS
;
A
#
# COMPACT_ATOMS: atom_id res chain seq x y z
N MET A 1 61.07 11.29 -54.33
CA MET A 1 59.87 10.44 -54.23
C MET A 1 59.88 9.81 -52.85
N ALA A 2 58.98 10.23 -51.97
CA ALA A 2 58.88 9.75 -50.60
C ALA A 2 57.86 8.59 -50.55
N ALA A 3 58.25 7.45 -49.99
CA ALA A 3 57.35 6.35 -49.70
C ALA A 3 56.96 6.41 -48.22
N VAL A 4 55.65 6.56 -47.96
CA VAL A 4 55.05 6.63 -46.64
C VAL A 4 54.84 5.21 -46.11
N ALA A 5 55.42 4.88 -44.96
CA ALA A 5 55.15 3.64 -44.23
C ALA A 5 53.97 3.87 -43.28
N VAL A 6 52.88 3.12 -43.48
CA VAL A 6 51.74 3.10 -42.56
C VAL A 6 51.99 2.03 -41.51
N MET A 7 52.21 2.43 -40.25
CA MET A 7 52.18 1.52 -39.11
C MET A 7 50.75 1.36 -38.62
N ALA A 8 50.22 0.15 -38.65
CA ALA A 8 48.95 -0.21 -38.01
C ALA A 8 49.24 -0.71 -36.59
N THR A 9 48.86 0.07 -35.57
CA THR A 9 48.86 -0.36 -34.17
C THR A 9 47.56 -1.10 -33.87
N SER A 10 47.65 -2.39 -33.58
CA SER A 10 46.53 -3.22 -33.14
C SER A 10 46.32 -3.03 -31.63
N THR A 11 45.29 -2.30 -31.22
CA THR A 11 44.89 -2.20 -29.82
C THR A 11 44.09 -3.45 -29.45
N ALA A 12 44.66 -4.35 -28.65
CA ALA A 12 43.93 -5.49 -28.11
C ALA A 12 42.98 -5.00 -27.00
N LEU A 13 41.68 -5.00 -27.28
CA LEU A 13 40.64 -4.75 -26.29
C LEU A 13 40.46 -6.02 -25.45
N MET A 14 40.96 -6.04 -24.21
CA MET A 14 40.62 -7.10 -23.27
C MET A 14 39.19 -6.87 -22.76
N LEU A 15 38.23 -7.64 -23.28
CA LEU A 15 36.89 -7.72 -22.71
C LEU A 15 36.99 -8.43 -21.35
N GLY A 16 36.98 -7.67 -20.26
CA GLY A 16 36.70 -8.21 -18.94
C GLY A 16 35.26 -8.70 -18.90
N THR A 17 35.06 -9.98 -18.60
CA THR A 17 33.73 -10.54 -18.33
C THR A 17 33.08 -9.78 -17.17
N PRO A 18 31.86 -9.24 -17.29
CA PRO A 18 31.16 -8.69 -16.13
C PRO A 18 30.95 -9.82 -15.12
N GLY A 19 31.51 -9.65 -13.92
CA GLY A 19 31.27 -10.58 -12.82
C GLY A 19 29.79 -10.57 -12.48
N THR A 20 29.15 -11.73 -12.54
CA THR A 20 27.80 -11.97 -12.04
C THR A 20 27.82 -11.98 -10.51
N GLY A 21 28.07 -10.81 -9.90
CA GLY A 21 27.78 -10.62 -8.49
C GLY A 21 26.28 -10.49 -8.35
N SER A 22 25.57 -11.58 -8.03
CA SER A 22 24.21 -11.49 -7.55
C SER A 22 24.27 -10.75 -6.22
N ALA A 23 23.96 -9.46 -6.21
CA ALA A 23 23.75 -8.74 -4.97
C ALA A 23 22.70 -9.53 -4.17
N ALA A 24 23.01 -9.84 -2.90
CA ALA A 24 21.99 -10.38 -2.02
C ALA A 24 20.79 -9.41 -2.04
N PRO A 25 19.54 -9.92 -2.07
CA PRO A 25 18.38 -9.05 -1.94
C PRO A 25 18.58 -8.16 -0.71
N ALA A 26 18.30 -6.86 -0.85
CA ALA A 26 18.32 -5.97 0.30
C ALA A 26 17.38 -6.54 1.37
N ALA A 27 17.84 -6.57 2.62
CA ALA A 27 17.00 -7.06 3.71
C ALA A 27 15.75 -6.20 3.84
N THR A 28 14.58 -6.83 4.01
CA THR A 28 13.33 -6.12 4.27
C THR A 28 13.49 -5.24 5.50
N PRO A 29 13.15 -3.93 5.44
CA PRO A 29 13.27 -3.08 6.61
C PRO A 29 12.30 -3.55 7.71
N SER A 30 12.75 -3.58 8.96
CA SER A 30 11.93 -3.91 10.12
C SER A 30 11.21 -2.64 10.58
N LEU A 31 9.95 -2.50 10.17
CA LEU A 31 9.10 -1.36 10.43
C LEU A 31 7.91 -1.77 11.27
N ARG A 32 7.53 -0.92 12.23
CA ARG A 32 6.30 -1.10 13.00
C ARG A 32 5.10 -0.97 12.08
N ALA A 33 4.31 -2.02 11.98
CA ALA A 33 3.09 -2.05 11.19
C ALA A 33 1.90 -2.53 12.02
N TYR A 34 0.73 -2.20 11.51
CA TYR A 34 -0.55 -2.55 12.05
C TYR A 34 -1.42 -3.12 10.94
N GLY A 35 -2.32 -4.03 11.27
CA GLY A 35 -3.27 -4.54 10.29
C GLY A 35 -4.59 -4.91 10.93
N ILE A 36 -5.64 -4.99 10.12
CA ILE A 36 -6.97 -5.41 10.54
C ILE A 36 -7.33 -6.75 9.89
N THR A 37 -8.13 -7.55 10.59
CA THR A 37 -8.68 -8.78 10.01
C THR A 37 -9.71 -8.45 8.93
N GLY A 38 -9.95 -9.38 8.00
CA GLY A 38 -10.89 -9.13 6.89
C GLY A 38 -12.35 -8.90 7.25
N ASP A 39 -12.76 -9.17 8.49
CA ASP A 39 -14.08 -8.77 9.03
C ASP A 39 -14.05 -7.40 9.74
N GLY A 40 -12.87 -6.82 9.90
CA GLY A 40 -12.65 -5.51 10.51
C GLY A 40 -12.83 -5.47 12.03
N THR A 41 -12.93 -6.62 12.69
CA THR A 41 -13.26 -6.69 14.13
C THR A 41 -12.04 -6.82 15.04
N LEU A 42 -10.92 -7.29 14.50
CA LEU A 42 -9.65 -7.37 15.20
C LEU A 42 -8.61 -6.50 14.51
N MET A 43 -7.69 -5.98 15.31
CA MET A 43 -6.49 -5.32 14.84
C MET A 43 -5.28 -5.97 15.49
N ALA A 44 -4.15 -5.96 14.79
CA ALA A 44 -2.88 -6.47 15.25
C ALA A 44 -1.76 -5.46 15.02
N ALA A 45 -0.70 -5.56 15.81
CA ALA A 45 0.60 -4.95 15.49
C ALA A 45 1.64 -6.02 15.27
N PHE A 46 2.57 -5.75 14.37
CA PHE A 46 3.67 -6.64 14.02
C PHE A 46 4.87 -5.81 13.52
N TRP A 47 5.95 -6.50 13.16
CA TRP A 47 7.07 -5.93 12.42
C TRP A 47 7.06 -6.47 11.00
N THR A 48 7.31 -5.62 10.00
CA THR A 48 7.26 -5.99 8.57
C THR A 48 8.24 -7.09 8.16
N ASP A 49 9.31 -7.33 8.92
CA ASP A 49 10.27 -8.42 8.70
C ASP A 49 9.88 -9.73 9.40
N ARG A 50 8.83 -9.74 10.24
CA ARG A 50 8.34 -10.89 11.00
C ARG A 50 6.81 -10.87 11.16
N PRO A 51 6.04 -10.90 10.05
CA PRO A 51 4.58 -10.85 10.09
C PRO A 51 3.93 -12.10 10.71
N ASP A 52 4.68 -13.21 10.81
CA ASP A 52 4.26 -14.44 11.48
C ASP A 52 4.11 -14.28 13.01
N VAL A 53 4.76 -13.28 13.60
CA VAL A 53 4.72 -12.99 15.03
C VAL A 53 4.02 -11.66 15.31
N LEU A 54 2.76 -11.73 15.74
CA LEU A 54 1.98 -10.56 16.13
C LEU A 54 2.37 -10.10 17.55
N ASN A 55 2.78 -8.84 17.69
CA ASN A 55 3.10 -8.22 18.97
C ASN A 55 1.87 -8.14 19.89
N TRP A 56 0.70 -7.88 19.29
CA TRP A 56 -0.59 -7.99 19.95
C TRP A 56 -1.69 -8.20 18.93
N VAL A 57 -2.81 -8.74 19.40
CA VAL A 57 -4.10 -8.82 18.71
C VAL A 57 -5.16 -8.34 19.70
N ARG A 58 -6.02 -7.42 19.27
CA ARG A 58 -7.01 -6.75 20.12
C ARG A 58 -8.31 -6.54 19.37
N ALA A 59 -9.43 -6.53 20.09
CA ALA A 59 -10.71 -6.22 19.49
C ALA A 59 -10.80 -4.73 19.15
N VAL A 60 -11.51 -4.41 18.08
CA VAL A 60 -11.89 -3.04 17.72
C VAL A 60 -13.21 -2.71 18.42
N THR A 61 -13.20 -1.66 19.24
CA THR A 61 -14.34 -1.22 20.05
C THR A 61 -14.63 0.27 19.83
N GLY A 62 -15.86 0.71 20.07
CA GLY A 62 -16.26 2.11 19.91
C GLY A 62 -16.83 2.48 18.53
N LEU A 63 -17.03 1.50 17.65
CA LEU A 63 -17.74 1.68 16.38
C LEU A 63 -19.18 2.15 16.64
N SER A 64 -19.66 3.09 15.80
CA SER A 64 -20.99 3.70 15.93
C SER A 64 -21.71 3.70 14.58
N GLY A 65 -22.63 2.74 14.43
CA GLY A 65 -23.36 2.46 13.18
C GLY A 65 -22.63 1.54 12.20
N ASP A 66 -21.31 1.44 12.35
CA ASP A 66 -20.44 0.48 11.66
C ASP A 66 -20.26 -0.78 12.53
N THR A 67 -19.90 -1.92 11.92
CA THR A 67 -19.67 -3.19 12.65
C THR A 67 -18.25 -3.74 12.48
N GLY A 68 -17.46 -3.15 11.59
CA GLY A 68 -16.05 -3.48 11.38
C GLY A 68 -15.38 -2.38 10.56
N LEU A 69 -14.06 -2.30 10.64
CA LEU A 69 -13.23 -1.46 9.78
C LEU A 69 -13.03 -2.12 8.40
N ILE A 70 -12.99 -1.32 7.35
CA ILE A 70 -12.67 -1.77 5.97
C ILE A 70 -11.28 -1.34 5.51
N GLY A 71 -10.64 -0.43 6.23
CA GLY A 71 -9.27 -0.03 5.99
C GLY A 71 -8.77 0.97 7.03
N ILE A 72 -7.46 1.08 7.20
CA ILE A 72 -6.76 1.93 8.15
C ILE A 72 -5.56 2.62 7.49
N ASP A 73 -5.22 3.82 7.95
CA ASP A 73 -4.00 4.52 7.53
C ASP A 73 -3.62 5.65 8.50
N PHE A 74 -2.37 6.11 8.48
CA PHE A 74 -1.88 7.27 9.20
C PHE A 74 -2.02 8.57 8.41
N ARG A 75 -2.68 9.56 9.01
CA ARG A 75 -2.74 10.90 8.46
C ARG A 75 -1.48 11.71 8.83
N VAL A 76 -0.60 11.96 7.86
CA VAL A 76 0.66 12.68 8.07
C VAL A 76 0.50 14.06 8.73
N GLN A 77 -0.62 14.78 8.46
CA GLN A 77 -0.86 16.13 8.99
C GLN A 77 -0.99 16.19 10.51
N ASN A 78 -1.35 15.08 11.17
CA ASN A 78 -1.49 15.04 12.63
C ASN A 78 -0.89 13.80 13.29
N GLY A 79 -0.35 12.87 12.51
CA GLY A 79 0.28 11.63 12.99
C GLY A 79 -0.68 10.64 13.62
N LEU A 80 -2.00 10.84 13.51
CA LEU A 80 -2.99 9.93 14.05
C LEU A 80 -3.29 8.83 13.04
N MET A 81 -3.52 7.62 13.54
CA MET A 81 -4.13 6.56 12.76
C MET A 81 -5.64 6.79 12.65
N TYR A 82 -6.16 6.56 11.46
CA TYR A 82 -7.57 6.57 11.14
C TYR A 82 -8.01 5.21 10.62
N GLY A 83 -9.31 4.97 10.66
CA GLY A 83 -9.95 3.86 9.97
C GLY A 83 -11.29 4.26 9.38
N VAL A 84 -11.70 3.55 8.34
CA VAL A 84 -13.03 3.67 7.74
C VAL A 84 -13.84 2.44 8.11
N GLY A 85 -15.07 2.64 8.59
CA GLY A 85 -16.01 1.58 8.91
C GLY A 85 -16.82 1.10 7.71
N ASN A 86 -17.39 -0.09 7.80
CA ASN A 86 -18.17 -0.73 6.73
C ASN A 86 -19.51 -0.06 6.36
N LYS A 87 -19.89 1.02 7.03
CA LYS A 87 -20.98 1.95 6.68
C LYS A 87 -20.47 3.37 6.42
N GLY A 88 -19.16 3.53 6.21
CA GLY A 88 -18.50 4.78 5.86
C GLY A 88 -18.25 5.71 7.04
N GLY A 89 -18.38 5.25 8.28
CA GLY A 89 -17.91 6.05 9.42
C GLY A 89 -16.39 6.23 9.35
N ILE A 90 -15.89 7.44 9.61
CA ILE A 90 -14.45 7.71 9.69
C ILE A 90 -14.09 7.87 11.15
N TYR A 91 -13.08 7.12 11.58
CA TYR A 91 -12.68 7.02 12.98
C TYR A 91 -11.23 7.43 13.16
N THR A 92 -10.92 8.05 14.29
CA THR A 92 -9.55 8.05 14.82
C THR A 92 -9.35 6.78 15.63
N ILE A 93 -8.14 6.22 15.58
CA ILE A 93 -7.77 4.98 16.26
C ILE A 93 -6.73 5.29 17.32
N LYS A 94 -7.02 4.95 18.58
CA LYS A 94 -6.05 5.02 19.66
C LYS A 94 -5.32 3.68 19.77
N ILE A 95 -4.03 3.67 19.45
CA ILE A 95 -3.18 2.48 19.64
C ILE A 95 -3.10 2.14 21.13
N PRO A 96 -3.45 0.89 21.53
CA PRO A 96 -3.52 0.52 22.94
C PRO A 96 -2.13 0.47 23.56
N THR A 97 -2.06 0.84 24.84
CA THR A 97 -0.89 0.59 25.69
C THR A 97 -1.22 -0.55 26.64
N GLY A 98 -0.51 -1.68 26.53
CA GLY A 98 -0.74 -2.87 27.34
C GLY A 98 -1.82 -3.81 26.81
N THR A 99 -2.76 -4.19 27.69
CA THR A 99 -3.74 -5.27 27.42
C THR A 99 -5.13 -4.77 27.01
N GLN A 100 -5.30 -3.46 26.83
CA GLN A 100 -6.59 -2.88 26.43
C GLN A 100 -6.90 -3.17 24.97
N ASP A 101 -8.19 -3.21 24.64
CA ASP A 101 -8.68 -3.27 23.28
C ASP A 101 -8.40 -1.97 22.50
N VAL A 102 -8.44 -2.05 21.17
CA VAL A 102 -8.33 -0.89 20.29
C VAL A 102 -9.63 -0.09 20.40
N VAL A 103 -9.50 1.19 20.75
CA VAL A 103 -10.64 2.10 20.85
C VAL A 103 -10.64 3.02 19.64
N VAL A 104 -11.76 3.01 18.92
CA VAL A 104 -12.01 3.92 17.79
C VAL A 104 -13.03 4.98 18.18
N THR A 105 -12.85 6.21 17.71
CA THR A 105 -13.77 7.32 17.95
C THR A 105 -14.21 7.91 16.61
N LYS A 106 -15.51 7.89 16.35
CA LYS A 106 -16.08 8.43 15.10
C LYS A 106 -15.86 9.94 15.06
N VAL A 107 -15.22 10.43 14.00
CA VAL A 107 -14.91 11.85 13.80
C VAL A 107 -15.53 12.41 12.53
N SER A 108 -15.93 11.55 11.59
CA SER A 108 -16.64 11.97 10.39
C SER A 108 -17.45 10.82 9.77
N GLN A 109 -18.06 11.09 8.62
CA GLN A 109 -18.92 10.15 7.89
C GLN A 109 -18.79 10.42 6.39
N LEU A 110 -18.60 9.37 5.60
CA LEU A 110 -18.70 9.46 4.15
C LEU A 110 -20.13 9.82 3.75
N GLN A 111 -20.27 10.78 2.83
CA GLN A 111 -21.56 11.24 2.32
C GLN A 111 -22.15 10.34 1.23
N TYR A 112 -21.33 9.43 0.70
CA TYR A 112 -21.72 8.41 -0.27
C TYR A 112 -21.65 7.03 0.38
N ALA A 113 -22.63 6.18 0.08
CA ALA A 113 -22.60 4.79 0.52
C ALA A 113 -21.42 4.06 -0.15
N LEU A 114 -20.78 3.18 0.61
CA LEU A 114 -19.75 2.29 0.09
C LEU A 114 -20.37 1.32 -0.93
N ASN A 115 -19.74 1.20 -2.09
CA ASN A 115 -20.15 0.29 -3.16
C ASN A 115 -19.02 -0.70 -3.45
N GLY A 116 -19.19 -1.96 -3.07
CA GLY A 116 -18.12 -2.95 -3.12
C GLY A 116 -18.11 -3.83 -1.87
N THR A 117 -17.16 -4.75 -1.83
CA THR A 117 -16.91 -5.61 -0.67
C THR A 117 -15.48 -5.54 -0.16
N ASN A 118 -14.53 -5.13 -1.00
CA ASN A 118 -13.12 -4.95 -0.66
C ASN A 118 -12.71 -3.53 -1.04
N PHE A 119 -11.88 -2.89 -0.21
CA PHE A 119 -11.64 -1.46 -0.27
C PHE A 119 -10.17 -1.15 0.01
N GLY A 120 -9.62 -0.20 -0.74
CA GLY A 120 -8.35 0.44 -0.41
C GLY A 120 -8.61 1.78 0.27
N VAL A 121 -7.89 2.08 1.35
CA VAL A 121 -8.06 3.30 2.16
C VAL A 121 -6.69 3.89 2.45
N ASP A 122 -6.45 5.14 2.07
CA ASP A 122 -5.14 5.76 2.27
C ASP A 122 -5.22 7.31 2.24
N PHE A 123 -4.38 7.99 3.01
CA PHE A 123 -4.26 9.44 2.98
C PHE A 123 -3.28 9.89 1.92
N ASN A 124 -3.70 10.84 1.08
CA ASN A 124 -2.78 11.63 0.30
C ASN A 124 -2.15 12.73 1.19
N PRO A 125 -0.84 12.69 1.47
CA PRO A 125 -0.19 13.69 2.33
C PRO A 125 -0.11 15.09 1.69
N ALA A 126 0.08 15.20 0.37
CA ALA A 126 0.13 16.51 -0.30
C ALA A 126 -1.25 17.18 -0.40
N ALA A 127 -2.31 16.40 -0.63
CA ALA A 127 -3.66 16.90 -0.75
C ALA A 127 -4.39 17.03 0.60
N ASP A 128 -3.90 16.36 1.65
CA ASP A 128 -4.57 16.17 2.94
C ASP A 128 -5.99 15.62 2.74
N ARG A 129 -6.10 14.49 2.04
CA ARG A 129 -7.39 13.86 1.71
C ARG A 129 -7.31 12.36 1.88
N LEU A 130 -8.35 11.80 2.49
CA LEU A 130 -8.56 10.37 2.58
C LEU A 130 -9.13 9.86 1.25
N ARG A 131 -8.46 8.91 0.61
CA ARG A 131 -8.96 8.17 -0.55
C ARG A 131 -9.63 6.89 -0.07
N VAL A 132 -10.76 6.54 -0.66
CA VAL A 132 -11.41 5.24 -0.49
C VAL A 132 -11.78 4.73 -1.87
N ILE A 133 -11.17 3.63 -2.30
CA ILE A 133 -11.53 2.94 -3.54
C ILE A 133 -12.16 1.58 -3.24
N SER A 134 -12.76 0.94 -4.25
CA SER A 134 -13.34 -0.39 -4.08
C SER A 134 -13.15 -1.32 -5.27
N ASP A 135 -13.33 -2.61 -5.00
CA ASP A 135 -13.39 -3.70 -5.98
C ASP A 135 -14.49 -3.50 -7.05
N ASN A 136 -15.45 -2.61 -6.79
CA ASN A 136 -16.48 -2.20 -7.75
C ASN A 136 -16.13 -0.95 -8.56
N GLY A 137 -14.92 -0.42 -8.40
CA GLY A 137 -14.41 0.76 -9.10
C GLY A 137 -14.93 2.08 -8.53
N GLN A 138 -15.46 2.07 -7.31
CA GLN A 138 -15.79 3.31 -6.60
C GLN A 138 -14.49 4.08 -6.31
N ASN A 139 -14.55 5.40 -6.37
CA ASN A 139 -13.42 6.27 -6.13
C ASN A 139 -13.88 7.50 -5.33
N LEU A 140 -13.71 7.47 -4.01
CA LEU A 140 -14.13 8.54 -3.11
C LEU A 140 -12.91 9.29 -2.58
N ARG A 141 -13.06 10.60 -2.39
CA ARG A 141 -12.09 11.42 -1.69
C ARG A 141 -12.78 12.25 -0.62
N HIS A 142 -12.35 12.09 0.62
CA HIS A 142 -12.93 12.76 1.78
C HIS A 142 -11.97 13.80 2.36
N ASN A 143 -12.51 14.94 2.75
CA ASN A 143 -11.79 16.02 3.41
C ASN A 143 -12.15 16.07 4.90
N LEU A 144 -11.19 15.68 5.74
CA LEU A 144 -11.36 15.68 7.20
C LEU A 144 -11.55 17.10 7.78
N ASN A 145 -11.12 18.15 7.08
CA ASN A 145 -11.15 19.52 7.61
C ASN A 145 -12.54 20.17 7.49
N ASP A 146 -13.34 19.79 6.50
CA ASP A 146 -14.70 20.30 6.30
C ASP A 146 -15.78 19.20 6.31
N HIS A 147 -15.36 17.95 6.51
CA HIS A 147 -16.22 16.75 6.56
C HIS A 147 -17.02 16.50 5.28
N THR A 148 -16.47 16.89 4.13
CA THR A 148 -17.09 16.64 2.82
C THR A 148 -16.49 15.43 2.12
N THR A 149 -17.31 14.70 1.36
CA THR A 149 -16.89 13.61 0.49
C THR A 149 -17.20 13.98 -0.95
N ILE A 150 -16.26 13.74 -1.85
CA ILE A 150 -16.46 13.81 -3.29
C ILE A 150 -16.43 12.39 -3.83
N GLN A 151 -17.43 12.02 -4.63
CA GLN A 151 -17.34 10.86 -5.51
C GLN A 151 -16.67 11.32 -6.81
N ASP A 152 -15.40 10.94 -6.97
CA ASP A 152 -14.63 11.16 -8.19
C ASP A 152 -15.11 10.20 -9.30
N LEU A 153 -14.54 10.31 -10.51
CA LEU A 153 -14.88 9.37 -11.57
C LEU A 153 -14.50 7.94 -11.17
N ASN A 154 -15.36 6.99 -11.52
CA ASN A 154 -15.11 5.56 -11.29
C ASN A 154 -13.79 5.14 -11.91
N LEU A 155 -13.17 4.12 -11.32
CA LEU A 155 -11.93 3.54 -11.82
C LEU A 155 -12.13 2.98 -13.24
N THR A 156 -11.17 3.25 -14.13
CA THR A 156 -11.16 2.82 -15.53
C THR A 156 -9.74 2.44 -15.93
N THR A 157 -9.59 1.45 -16.82
CA THR A 157 -8.28 1.02 -17.35
C THR A 157 -8.29 1.16 -18.88
N PRO A 158 -8.18 2.39 -19.42
CA PRO A 158 -8.17 2.59 -20.87
C PRO A 158 -7.10 1.74 -21.56
N PRO A 159 -7.37 1.21 -22.76
CA PRO A 159 -8.56 1.46 -23.58
C PRO A 159 -9.76 0.56 -23.24
N ILE A 160 -9.72 -0.23 -22.16
CA ILE A 160 -10.85 -1.09 -21.77
C ILE A 160 -12.03 -0.20 -21.38
N GLU A 161 -13.17 -0.42 -22.04
CA GLU A 161 -14.39 0.32 -21.78
C GLU A 161 -15.07 -0.12 -20.47
N GLY A 162 -15.69 0.83 -19.78
CA GLY A 162 -16.44 0.58 -18.55
C GLY A 162 -15.61 0.71 -17.27
N THR A 163 -16.28 0.49 -16.14
CA THR A 163 -15.67 0.58 -14.81
C THR A 163 -14.78 -0.64 -14.55
N THR A 164 -13.53 -0.40 -14.18
CA THR A 164 -12.59 -1.43 -13.74
C THR A 164 -13.06 -2.04 -12.42
N LYS A 165 -12.92 -3.37 -12.32
CA LYS A 165 -13.28 -4.16 -11.14
C LYS A 165 -12.03 -4.83 -10.57
N GLY A 166 -12.08 -5.19 -9.29
CA GLY A 166 -11.02 -5.92 -8.60
C GLY A 166 -9.90 -5.08 -8.01
N VAL A 167 -10.03 -3.75 -8.02
CA VAL A 167 -9.04 -2.87 -7.39
C VAL A 167 -9.36 -2.77 -5.90
N SER A 168 -8.53 -3.35 -5.05
CA SER A 168 -8.87 -3.57 -3.65
C SER A 168 -7.86 -3.03 -2.65
N ALA A 169 -6.70 -2.55 -3.09
CA ALA A 169 -5.72 -1.88 -2.24
C ALA A 169 -5.21 -0.61 -2.92
N ALA A 170 -4.83 0.41 -2.14
CA ALA A 170 -4.37 1.70 -2.61
C ALA A 170 -3.37 2.28 -1.62
N ALA A 171 -2.32 2.93 -2.09
CA ALA A 171 -1.34 3.62 -1.26
C ALA A 171 -0.66 4.79 -1.98
N TYR A 172 -0.51 5.92 -1.30
CA TYR A 172 0.23 7.09 -1.78
C TYR A 172 1.71 6.99 -1.38
N THR A 173 2.57 7.38 -2.31
CA THR A 173 3.99 7.65 -2.04
C THR A 173 4.19 8.95 -1.28
N ASN A 174 5.36 9.09 -0.66
CA ASN A 174 5.88 10.33 -0.07
C ASN A 174 5.06 10.88 1.10
N ASN A 175 4.98 10.09 2.17
CA ASN A 175 4.38 10.42 3.45
C ASN A 175 5.20 11.48 4.23
N ASP A 176 5.26 12.69 3.68
CA ASP A 176 5.88 13.88 4.26
C ASP A 176 5.00 15.14 4.14
N LEU A 177 5.47 16.28 4.65
CA LEU A 177 4.79 17.58 4.57
C LEU A 177 5.59 18.61 3.77
N ASP A 178 6.58 18.18 2.98
CA ASP A 178 7.39 19.08 2.18
C ASP A 178 6.57 19.53 0.95
N GLY A 179 6.29 20.83 0.85
CA GLY A 179 5.49 21.39 -0.25
C GLY A 179 6.13 21.27 -1.64
N THR A 180 7.35 20.75 -1.74
CA THR A 180 8.04 20.43 -3.00
C THR A 180 7.97 18.95 -3.37
N THR A 181 7.37 18.11 -2.52
CA THR A 181 7.19 16.68 -2.78
C THR A 181 5.76 16.40 -3.25
N ALA A 182 5.62 15.79 -4.42
CA ALA A 182 4.33 15.36 -4.95
C ALA A 182 4.07 13.89 -4.60
N THR A 183 2.80 13.49 -4.55
CA THR A 183 2.40 12.10 -4.28
C THR A 183 1.97 11.41 -5.56
N THR A 184 2.27 10.12 -5.69
CA THR A 184 1.71 9.22 -6.70
C THR A 184 0.88 8.14 -6.00
N LEU A 185 -0.34 7.88 -6.50
CA LEU A 185 -1.20 6.80 -6.03
C LEU A 185 -0.91 5.52 -6.81
N PHE A 186 -0.65 4.44 -6.08
CA PHE A 186 -0.57 3.08 -6.63
C PHE A 186 -1.69 2.23 -6.04
N ASP A 187 -2.28 1.39 -6.87
CA ASP A 187 -3.30 0.44 -6.45
C ASP A 187 -2.90 -0.99 -6.83
N ILE A 188 -3.58 -1.96 -6.22
CA ILE A 188 -3.52 -3.36 -6.61
C ILE A 188 -4.84 -3.77 -7.25
N ASN A 189 -4.79 -4.15 -8.52
CA ASN A 189 -5.88 -4.83 -9.20
C ASN A 189 -5.68 -6.34 -9.11
N THR A 190 -6.44 -6.98 -8.23
CA THR A 190 -6.39 -8.43 -8.00
C THR A 190 -7.11 -9.24 -9.07
N THR A 191 -8.00 -8.63 -9.88
CA THR A 191 -8.59 -9.34 -11.03
C THR A 191 -7.57 -9.52 -12.15
N SER A 192 -6.65 -8.57 -12.33
CA SER A 192 -5.62 -8.62 -13.36
C SER A 192 -4.22 -8.95 -12.82
N ASP A 193 -4.09 -9.23 -11.53
CA ASP A 193 -2.83 -9.48 -10.82
C ASP A 193 -1.77 -8.42 -11.10
N GLN A 194 -2.13 -7.14 -10.98
CA GLN A 194 -1.27 -6.02 -11.36
C GLN A 194 -1.20 -4.93 -10.31
N VAL A 195 -0.02 -4.32 -10.21
CA VAL A 195 0.11 -2.98 -9.64
C VAL A 195 -0.19 -1.97 -10.72
N VAL A 196 -1.05 -1.01 -10.41
CA VAL A 196 -1.46 0.05 -11.33
C VAL A 196 -1.18 1.42 -10.71
N ILE A 197 -0.85 2.41 -11.52
CA ILE A 197 -0.82 3.81 -11.13
C ILE A 197 -2.20 4.41 -11.41
N GLN A 198 -2.78 5.12 -10.44
CA GLN A 198 -4.01 5.89 -10.63
C GLN A 198 -3.67 7.36 -10.90
N SER A 199 -3.60 7.74 -12.19
CA SER A 199 -3.20 9.08 -12.61
C SER A 199 -3.95 9.56 -13.86
N PRO A 200 -4.66 10.70 -13.80
CA PRO A 200 -4.95 11.49 -12.59
C PRO A 200 -5.87 10.73 -11.62
N ALA A 201 -5.60 10.80 -10.31
CA ALA A 201 -6.38 10.08 -9.30
C ALA A 201 -7.88 10.40 -9.34
N ASN A 202 -8.26 11.67 -9.50
CA ASN A 202 -9.67 12.08 -9.52
C ASN A 202 -10.39 11.69 -10.83
N ASN A 203 -9.64 11.37 -11.89
CA ASN A 203 -10.19 10.83 -13.14
C ASN A 203 -10.38 9.31 -13.07
N GLY A 204 -9.87 8.65 -12.04
CA GLY A 204 -9.95 7.19 -11.88
C GLY A 204 -9.18 6.41 -12.95
N THR A 205 -8.28 7.04 -13.71
CA THR A 205 -7.56 6.37 -14.79
C THR A 205 -6.42 5.53 -14.24
N LEU A 206 -6.44 4.24 -14.55
CA LEU A 206 -5.45 3.26 -14.13
C LEU A 206 -4.50 2.92 -15.28
N SER A 207 -3.21 2.83 -14.97
CA SER A 207 -2.17 2.39 -15.90
C SER A 207 -1.30 1.32 -15.24
N ALA A 208 -1.23 0.14 -15.84
CA ALA A 208 -0.45 -0.96 -15.27
C ALA A 208 1.05 -0.66 -15.26
N THR A 209 1.69 -0.96 -14.14
CA THR A 209 3.15 -0.89 -13.98
C THR A 209 3.79 -2.27 -14.20
N GLY A 210 3.07 -3.33 -13.83
CA GLY A 210 3.43 -4.71 -14.14
C GLY A 210 2.67 -5.70 -13.26
N ASN A 211 2.99 -6.98 -13.41
CA ASN A 211 2.27 -8.07 -12.76
C ASN A 211 2.84 -8.39 -11.37
N LEU A 212 1.98 -8.81 -10.44
CA LEU A 212 2.33 -9.26 -9.09
C LEU A 212 3.23 -10.50 -9.10
N GLY A 213 3.09 -11.35 -10.13
CA GLY A 213 3.77 -12.65 -10.21
C GLY A 213 3.09 -13.75 -9.38
N ILE A 214 1.94 -13.45 -8.77
CA ILE A 214 1.05 -14.39 -8.09
C ILE A 214 -0.39 -14.12 -8.52
N ASP A 215 -1.26 -15.13 -8.43
CA ASP A 215 -2.71 -15.01 -8.55
C ASP A 215 -3.26 -14.60 -7.17
N ALA A 216 -3.57 -13.32 -7.00
CA ALA A 216 -3.97 -12.74 -5.72
C ALA A 216 -5.50 -12.81 -5.54
N GLN A 217 -5.93 -13.26 -4.37
CA GLN A 217 -7.33 -13.17 -3.98
C GLN A 217 -7.75 -11.71 -3.80
N ILE A 218 -9.06 -11.45 -3.93
CA ILE A 218 -9.65 -10.11 -3.96
C ILE A 218 -9.34 -9.23 -2.74
N ASN A 219 -9.16 -9.82 -1.56
CA ASN A 219 -8.96 -9.07 -0.34
C ASN A 219 -7.46 -8.81 -0.13
N ALA A 220 -7.05 -7.57 -0.39
CA ALA A 220 -5.68 -7.12 -0.37
C ALA A 220 -5.59 -5.76 0.32
N GLY A 221 -4.42 -5.47 0.88
CA GLY A 221 -4.08 -4.20 1.50
C GLY A 221 -2.71 -3.75 1.03
N MET A 222 -2.45 -2.45 1.04
CA MET A 222 -1.19 -1.89 0.59
C MET A 222 -0.90 -0.61 1.37
N ASP A 223 0.36 -0.41 1.71
CA ASP A 223 0.86 0.86 2.27
C ASP A 223 2.29 1.11 1.78
N ILE A 224 2.68 2.38 1.70
CA ILE A 224 4.00 2.84 1.29
C ILE A 224 4.64 3.65 2.41
N TYR A 225 5.66 3.07 3.02
CA TYR A 225 6.50 3.76 3.99
C TYR A 225 7.46 4.72 3.30
N SER A 226 7.62 5.92 3.86
CA SER A 226 8.58 6.91 3.36
C SER A 226 9.72 7.13 4.34
N THR A 227 10.95 6.91 3.89
CA THR A 227 12.15 7.28 4.66
C THR A 227 12.40 8.76 4.48
N LEU A 228 12.47 9.52 5.58
CA LEU A 228 12.63 10.97 5.54
C LEU A 228 14.06 11.40 5.91
N SER A 229 14.55 12.46 5.24
CA SER A 229 15.73 13.21 5.64
C SER A 229 15.43 14.70 5.57
N GLY A 230 15.65 15.43 6.67
CA GLY A 230 15.29 16.84 6.74
C GLY A 230 13.79 17.13 6.58
N GLY A 231 12.92 16.16 6.89
CA GLY A 231 11.47 16.28 6.72
C GLY A 231 10.95 16.01 5.30
N LYS A 232 11.84 15.58 4.39
CA LYS A 232 11.51 15.26 2.99
C LYS A 232 11.77 13.78 2.70
N THR A 233 10.89 13.16 1.92
CA THR A 233 11.06 11.77 1.48
C THR A 233 12.30 11.62 0.62
N ILE A 234 13.15 10.67 0.97
CA ILE A 234 14.34 10.27 0.22
C ILE A 234 14.23 8.84 -0.35
N ASP A 235 13.33 8.02 0.18
CA ASP A 235 13.08 6.67 -0.30
C ASP A 235 11.66 6.22 0.06
N ASN A 236 11.09 5.29 -0.72
CA ASN A 236 9.78 4.70 -0.48
C ASN A 236 9.89 3.17 -0.49
N ALA A 237 9.28 2.52 0.50
CA ALA A 237 9.18 1.07 0.60
C ALA A 237 7.71 0.65 0.64
N ALA A 238 7.25 -0.02 -0.42
CA ALA A 238 5.86 -0.47 -0.53
C ALA A 238 5.69 -1.88 -0.01
N PHE A 239 4.61 -2.09 0.74
CA PHE A 239 4.22 -3.38 1.29
C PHE A 239 2.77 -3.70 0.92
N ALA A 240 2.45 -4.99 0.80
CA ALA A 240 1.08 -5.42 0.59
C ALA A 240 0.77 -6.72 1.33
N THR A 241 -0.45 -6.82 1.85
CA THR A 241 -1.00 -8.07 2.36
C THR A 241 -1.73 -8.77 1.22
N LEU A 242 -1.22 -9.91 0.76
CA LEU A 242 -1.77 -10.65 -0.36
C LEU A 242 -1.97 -12.12 0.02
N ALA A 243 -3.10 -12.70 -0.37
CA ALA A 243 -3.34 -14.13 -0.29
C ALA A 243 -3.27 -14.74 -1.70
N PRO A 244 -2.31 -15.61 -2.00
CA PRO A 244 -2.34 -16.38 -3.24
C PRO A 244 -3.62 -17.24 -3.32
N SER A 245 -4.08 -17.51 -4.53
CA SER A 245 -5.24 -18.37 -4.78
C SER A 245 -5.16 -19.70 -4.02
N GLY A 246 -6.20 -19.98 -3.22
CA GLY A 246 -6.28 -21.17 -2.37
C GLY A 246 -5.59 -21.05 -1.00
N ALA A 247 -4.92 -19.94 -0.69
CA ALA A 247 -4.35 -19.70 0.63
C ALA A 247 -5.44 -19.43 1.68
N GLY A 248 -5.25 -19.97 2.90
CA GLY A 248 -6.20 -19.75 4.01
C GLY A 248 -5.97 -18.46 4.79
N THR A 249 -4.77 -17.88 4.74
CA THR A 249 -4.46 -16.56 5.30
C THR A 249 -3.46 -15.82 4.40
N PRO A 250 -3.47 -14.47 4.40
CA PRO A 250 -2.53 -13.66 3.62
C PRO A 250 -1.09 -13.76 4.12
N SER A 251 -0.16 -13.36 3.26
CA SER A 251 1.25 -13.12 3.59
C SER A 251 1.60 -11.66 3.31
N LEU A 252 2.66 -11.17 3.93
CA LEU A 252 3.19 -9.84 3.64
C LEU A 252 4.23 -9.91 2.52
N TYR A 253 4.13 -8.97 1.59
CA TYR A 253 5.03 -8.82 0.46
C TYR A 253 5.62 -7.41 0.45
N THR A 254 6.88 -7.28 0.04
CA THR A 254 7.37 -6.03 -0.55
C THR A 254 6.89 -5.94 -2.00
N ILE A 255 6.48 -4.75 -2.43
CA ILE A 255 6.02 -4.50 -3.79
C ILE A 255 6.99 -3.58 -4.52
N ASN A 256 7.46 -3.99 -5.70
CA ASN A 256 8.09 -3.05 -6.61
C ASN A 256 7.00 -2.33 -7.40
N VAL A 257 6.70 -1.08 -7.02
CA VAL A 257 5.61 -0.30 -7.61
C VAL A 257 5.83 0.08 -9.08
N PHE A 258 7.05 -0.05 -9.61
CA PHE A 258 7.37 0.26 -11.00
C PHE A 258 7.34 -0.95 -11.93
N THR A 259 7.52 -2.16 -11.39
CA THR A 259 7.49 -3.41 -12.16
C THR A 259 6.33 -4.32 -11.79
N GLY A 260 5.57 -3.96 -10.75
CA GLY A 260 4.49 -4.74 -10.15
C GLY A 260 4.92 -5.94 -9.32
N GLN A 261 6.21 -6.32 -9.32
CA GLN A 261 6.66 -7.58 -8.71
C GLN A 261 6.40 -7.60 -7.20
N ALA A 262 5.61 -8.59 -6.74
CA ALA A 262 5.47 -8.91 -5.32
C ALA A 262 6.56 -9.91 -4.91
N THR A 263 7.23 -9.63 -3.78
CA THR A 263 8.25 -10.52 -3.19
C THR A 263 7.93 -10.71 -1.72
N LEU A 264 7.90 -11.96 -1.23
CA LEU A 264 7.67 -12.22 0.19
C LEU A 264 8.69 -11.47 1.05
N VAL A 265 8.24 -10.91 2.18
CA VAL A 265 9.14 -10.19 3.10
C VAL A 265 10.19 -11.09 3.75
N ASP A 266 9.93 -12.39 3.80
CA ASP A 266 10.87 -13.44 4.19
C ASP A 266 10.88 -14.54 3.10
N PRO A 267 12.05 -15.02 2.66
CA PRO A 267 12.16 -16.11 1.70
C PRO A 267 11.51 -17.42 2.16
N ASP A 268 11.34 -17.63 3.46
CA ASP A 268 10.52 -18.71 4.01
C ASP A 268 9.04 -18.28 4.03
N PRO A 269 8.17 -18.89 3.17
CA PRO A 269 6.76 -18.52 3.11
C PRO A 269 6.03 -18.68 4.44
N ALA A 270 6.48 -19.57 5.33
CA ALA A 270 5.87 -19.73 6.65
C ALA A 270 6.11 -18.49 7.54
N ARG A 271 7.25 -17.81 7.38
CA ARG A 271 7.63 -16.63 8.17
C ARG A 271 7.09 -15.32 7.58
N ALA A 272 6.78 -15.31 6.29
CA ALA A 272 6.09 -14.18 5.65
C ALA A 272 4.55 -14.23 5.81
N LYS A 273 4.00 -15.36 6.25
CA LYS A 273 2.56 -15.60 6.36
C LYS A 273 2.00 -15.12 7.69
N PHE A 274 0.87 -14.40 7.65
CA PHE A 274 0.18 -14.00 8.88
C PHE A 274 -0.51 -15.17 9.57
N PRO A 275 -0.51 -15.22 10.91
CA PRO A 275 -1.27 -16.22 11.68
C PRO A 275 -2.79 -15.91 11.71
N LEU A 276 -3.20 -14.73 11.24
CA LEU A 276 -4.58 -14.28 11.11
C LEU A 276 -4.87 -13.83 9.67
N ASN A 277 -6.16 -13.69 9.33
CA ASN A 277 -6.59 -13.15 8.05
C ASN A 277 -6.44 -11.61 8.00
N ILE A 278 -5.20 -11.11 8.12
CA ILE A 278 -4.88 -9.68 8.05
C ILE A 278 -4.94 -9.23 6.59
N THR A 279 -5.92 -8.41 6.24
CA THR A 279 -6.21 -8.06 4.84
C THR A 279 -6.04 -6.59 4.51
N ASP A 280 -5.72 -5.78 5.50
CA ASP A 280 -5.31 -4.39 5.32
C ASP A 280 -4.16 -4.05 6.28
N VAL A 281 -3.30 -3.11 5.90
CA VAL A 281 -2.06 -2.78 6.61
C VAL A 281 -1.80 -1.28 6.59
N ALA A 282 -1.31 -0.76 7.72
CA ALA A 282 -0.76 0.58 7.84
C ALA A 282 0.56 0.54 8.62
N ILE A 283 1.57 1.23 8.13
CA ILE A 283 2.93 1.30 8.65
C ILE A 283 3.06 2.60 9.44
N SER A 284 3.66 2.52 10.62
CA SER A 284 3.97 3.70 11.44
C SER A 284 4.78 4.71 10.62
N LEU A 285 4.37 5.98 10.63
CA LEU A 285 5.09 7.06 9.93
C LEU A 285 6.57 7.16 10.32
N THR A 286 6.93 6.73 11.53
CA THR A 286 8.33 6.73 12.01
C THR A 286 9.03 5.39 11.82
N GLY A 287 8.32 4.33 11.45
CA GLY A 287 8.83 2.96 11.37
C GLY A 287 9.03 2.26 12.72
N SER A 288 8.66 2.89 13.84
CA SER A 288 8.88 2.38 15.21
C SER A 288 7.59 2.24 16.02
#